data_AF-A0A9X1V5A7-F1
#
_entry.id   AF-A0A9X1V5A7-F1
#
_cell.length_a   1.000
_cell.length_b   1.000
_cell.length_c   1.000
_cell.angle_alpha   90.00
_cell.angle_beta   90.00
_cell.angle_gamma   90.00
#
_symmetry.space_group_name_H-M   'P 1'
#
loop_
_entity.id
_entity.type
_entity.pdbx_description
1 polymer ?
#
loop_
_entity_poly.entity_id
_entity_poly.type
_entity_poly.pdbx_seq_one_letter_code
_entity_poly.pdbx_strand_id
1 'polypeptide(L)'
;MNKVYVLIGVSGVGKTTLGRLLAEKLSLAFHDADDFHSEANNEKLKAGIPLNDKDRESWLTSLSRSIEKWSESSGAVLACSALKEKHREELSKNIGDKIVWIYLYEDFETISERLKARKSHFFDPTLLRSQFDILEPPRYGIQIKVEDKPEVSLDKILNTLSKPRIGLIGLGVMGRSLALNIARNGFPVSVYNRKEGEKHQNIAKDFSSTHSDKYEIPAFDDLKSFISALDTPRNILNQEKADHLLLNPAIAEILNENKGFLKSITSRALDAGCPMPVSSAALNYFLNFVRGNTSANIIQTQRDYFGAHTYERSDKPHGEYFHTKWNSE
;
A
#
# COMPACT_ATOMS: atom_id res chain seq x y z
N MET A 1 -3.24 -12.11 -12.60
CA MET A 1 -2.63 -13.14 -11.72
C MET A 1 -3.31 -13.07 -10.38
N ASN A 2 -3.68 -14.21 -9.80
CA ASN A 2 -4.55 -14.27 -8.62
C ASN A 2 -3.74 -14.45 -7.33
N LYS A 3 -4.31 -13.97 -6.22
CA LYS A 3 -3.68 -14.02 -4.90
C LYS A 3 -4.07 -15.29 -4.14
N VAL A 4 -3.17 -15.75 -3.28
CA VAL A 4 -3.44 -16.83 -2.33
C VAL A 4 -3.37 -16.27 -0.91
N TYR A 5 -4.46 -16.38 -0.16
CA TYR A 5 -4.58 -15.87 1.20
C TYR A 5 -4.26 -17.00 2.19
N VAL A 6 -3.18 -16.88 2.96
CA VAL A 6 -2.75 -17.94 3.89
C VAL A 6 -2.99 -17.49 5.32
N LEU A 7 -3.97 -18.12 5.99
CA LEU A 7 -4.28 -17.89 7.39
C LEU A 7 -3.38 -18.77 8.26
N ILE A 8 -2.55 -18.13 9.08
CA ILE A 8 -1.61 -18.79 9.97
C ILE A 8 -1.93 -18.58 11.44
N GLY A 9 -1.46 -19.46 12.30
CA GLY A 9 -1.66 -19.41 13.75
C GLY A 9 -1.76 -20.78 14.39
N VAL A 10 -1.76 -20.82 15.72
CA VAL A 10 -1.85 -22.07 16.50
C VAL A 10 -3.19 -22.80 16.29
N SER A 11 -3.24 -24.08 16.67
CA SER A 11 -4.48 -24.86 16.65
C SER A 11 -5.52 -24.21 17.57
N GLY A 12 -6.79 -24.28 17.17
CA GLY A 12 -7.89 -23.69 17.93
C GLY A 12 -8.13 -22.19 17.74
N VAL A 13 -7.17 -21.43 17.19
CA VAL A 13 -7.30 -19.97 16.99
C VAL A 13 -8.42 -19.57 16.00
N GLY A 14 -8.93 -20.51 15.20
CA GLY A 14 -10.05 -20.26 14.28
C GLY A 14 -9.71 -20.17 12.79
N LYS A 15 -8.50 -20.60 12.38
CA LYS A 15 -8.06 -20.60 10.97
C LYS A 15 -9.08 -21.18 10.00
N THR A 16 -9.59 -22.39 10.26
CA THR A 16 -10.54 -23.08 9.37
C THR A 16 -11.88 -22.33 9.28
N THR A 17 -12.39 -21.84 10.41
CA THR A 17 -13.65 -21.08 10.44
C THR A 17 -13.52 -19.75 9.68
N LEU A 18 -12.51 -18.95 10.01
CA LEU A 18 -12.27 -17.67 9.33
C LEU A 18 -11.86 -17.85 7.88
N GLY A 19 -11.09 -18.89 7.56
CA GLY A 19 -10.67 -19.20 6.20
C GLY A 19 -11.83 -19.55 5.29
N ARG A 20 -12.81 -20.33 5.76
CA ARG A 20 -14.05 -20.62 5.00
C ARG A 20 -14.88 -19.37 4.77
N LEU A 21 -15.10 -18.56 5.81
CA LEU A 21 -15.85 -17.31 5.69
C LEU A 21 -15.16 -16.33 4.71
N LEU A 22 -13.83 -16.22 4.78
CA LEU A 22 -13.05 -15.40 3.86
C LEU A 22 -13.14 -15.92 2.43
N ALA A 23 -13.04 -17.23 2.23
CA ALA A 23 -13.17 -17.86 0.92
C ALA A 23 -14.54 -17.60 0.29
N GLU A 24 -15.61 -17.71 1.08
CA GLU A 24 -16.98 -17.39 0.64
C GLU A 24 -17.10 -15.91 0.24
N LYS A 25 -16.61 -14.98 1.07
CA LYS A 25 -16.65 -13.54 0.77
C LYS A 25 -15.85 -13.15 -0.47
N LEU A 26 -14.73 -13.82 -0.72
CA LEU A 26 -13.88 -13.57 -1.87
C LEU A 26 -14.26 -14.39 -3.11
N SER A 27 -15.28 -15.27 -3.02
CA SER A 27 -15.61 -16.26 -4.06
C SER A 27 -14.42 -17.13 -4.49
N LEU A 28 -13.62 -17.59 -3.52
CA LEU A 28 -12.43 -18.43 -3.72
C LEU A 28 -12.62 -19.83 -3.13
N ALA A 29 -11.82 -20.79 -3.59
CA ALA A 29 -11.75 -22.11 -2.96
C ALA A 29 -11.04 -22.03 -1.60
N PHE A 30 -11.57 -22.76 -0.62
CA PHE A 30 -10.92 -22.97 0.67
C PHE A 30 -10.19 -24.32 0.71
N HIS A 31 -8.97 -24.33 1.24
CA HIS A 31 -8.18 -25.53 1.50
C HIS A 31 -7.68 -25.52 2.95
N ASP A 32 -7.68 -26.69 3.60
CA ASP A 32 -7.05 -26.88 4.90
C ASP A 32 -5.72 -27.62 4.70
N ALA A 33 -4.62 -27.07 5.21
CA ALA A 33 -3.29 -27.63 5.00
C ALA A 33 -3.14 -29.01 5.66
N ASP A 34 -3.93 -29.29 6.70
CA ASP A 34 -3.90 -30.57 7.40
C ASP A 34 -4.37 -31.73 6.47
N ASP A 35 -5.21 -31.44 5.46
CA ASP A 35 -5.66 -32.42 4.45
C ASP A 35 -4.54 -32.93 3.53
N PHE A 36 -3.38 -32.25 3.54
CA PHE A 36 -2.23 -32.58 2.69
C PHE A 36 -1.16 -33.40 3.44
N HIS A 37 -1.38 -33.74 4.70
CA HIS A 37 -0.48 -34.61 5.45
C HIS A 37 -0.51 -36.06 4.95
N SER A 38 0.64 -36.72 5.01
CA SER A 38 0.73 -38.17 4.79
C SER A 38 0.04 -38.95 5.91
N GLU A 39 -0.35 -40.19 5.64
CA GLU A 39 -0.94 -41.08 6.65
C GLU A 39 -0.02 -41.22 7.89
N ALA A 40 1.29 -41.37 7.69
CA ALA A 40 2.26 -41.45 8.78
C ALA A 40 2.29 -40.19 9.67
N ASN A 41 2.14 -39.00 9.08
CA ASN A 41 2.05 -37.76 9.87
C ASN A 41 0.73 -37.69 10.65
N ASN A 42 -0.37 -38.11 10.03
CA ASN A 42 -1.68 -38.16 10.68
C ASN A 42 -1.70 -39.15 11.86
N GLU A 43 -1.03 -40.29 11.75
CA GLU A 43 -0.88 -41.26 12.86
C GLU A 43 -0.12 -40.67 14.04
N LYS A 44 1.02 -39.99 13.78
CA LYS A 44 1.79 -39.30 14.84
C LYS A 44 0.94 -38.25 15.56
N LEU A 45 0.22 -37.42 14.81
CA LEU A 45 -0.65 -36.39 15.37
C LEU A 45 -1.81 -36.98 16.18
N LYS A 46 -2.43 -38.07 15.71
CA LYS A 46 -3.47 -38.81 16.47
C LYS A 46 -2.93 -39.41 17.76
N ALA A 47 -1.66 -39.81 17.78
CA ALA A 47 -0.97 -40.29 18.98
C ALA A 47 -0.48 -39.16 19.92
N GLY A 48 -0.78 -37.89 19.62
CA GLY A 48 -0.33 -36.74 20.40
C GLY A 48 1.15 -36.40 20.23
N ILE A 49 1.83 -37.00 19.25
CA ILE A 49 3.26 -36.79 19.00
C ILE A 49 3.43 -35.60 18.05
N PRO A 50 4.11 -34.50 18.47
CA PRO A 50 4.37 -33.37 17.60
C PRO A 50 5.29 -33.78 16.43
N LEU A 51 4.93 -33.37 15.21
CA LEU A 51 5.81 -33.53 14.06
C LEU A 51 7.09 -32.70 14.25
N ASN A 52 8.22 -33.17 13.72
CA ASN A 52 9.46 -32.39 13.62
C ASN A 52 9.58 -31.70 12.24
N ASP A 53 10.71 -31.07 11.94
CA ASP A 53 10.90 -30.37 10.67
C ASP A 53 11.09 -31.33 9.48
N LYS A 54 11.72 -32.50 9.70
CA LYS A 54 11.89 -33.53 8.67
C LYS A 54 10.54 -34.15 8.27
N ASP A 55 9.66 -34.35 9.24
CA ASP A 55 8.28 -34.83 9.01
C ASP A 55 7.46 -33.85 8.15
N ARG A 56 7.76 -32.55 8.23
CA ARG A 56 7.03 -31.49 7.51
C ARG A 56 7.59 -31.16 6.14
N GLU A 57 8.79 -31.60 5.81
CA GLU A 57 9.49 -31.21 4.56
C GLU A 57 8.67 -31.54 3.31
N SER A 58 8.25 -32.79 3.15
CA SER A 58 7.46 -33.23 1.99
C SER A 58 6.09 -32.56 1.91
N TRP A 59 5.47 -32.31 3.07
CA TRP A 59 4.19 -31.61 3.20
C TRP A 59 4.30 -30.15 2.76
N LEU A 60 5.33 -29.42 3.23
CA LEU A 60 5.58 -28.03 2.85
C LEU A 60 5.88 -27.90 1.36
N THR A 61 6.69 -28.79 0.79
CA THR A 61 6.98 -28.80 -0.65
C THR A 61 5.72 -29.06 -1.48
N SER A 62 4.85 -29.98 -1.04
CA SER A 62 3.57 -30.26 -1.71
C SER A 62 2.62 -29.06 -1.67
N LEU A 63 2.51 -28.40 -0.51
CA LEU A 63 1.71 -27.19 -0.35
C LEU A 63 2.24 -26.03 -1.19
N SER A 64 3.56 -25.81 -1.22
CA SER A 64 4.20 -24.76 -2.02
C SER A 64 3.83 -24.88 -3.52
N ARG A 65 3.87 -26.11 -4.07
CA ARG A 65 3.42 -26.38 -5.45
C ARG A 65 1.92 -26.14 -5.66
N SER A 66 1.11 -26.48 -4.66
CA SER A 66 -0.35 -26.27 -4.72
C SER A 66 -0.69 -24.77 -4.71
N ILE A 67 -0.01 -24.01 -3.84
CA ILE A 67 -0.09 -22.55 -3.73
C ILE A 67 0.30 -21.89 -5.07
N GLU A 68 1.40 -22.32 -5.67
CA GLU A 68 1.85 -21.84 -6.99
C GLU A 68 0.75 -22.05 -8.05
N LYS A 69 0.22 -23.26 -8.16
CA LYS A 69 -0.86 -23.61 -9.09
C LYS A 69 -2.16 -22.81 -8.85
N TRP A 70 -2.53 -22.57 -7.60
CA TRP A 70 -3.70 -21.74 -7.27
C TRP A 70 -3.50 -20.28 -7.69
N SER A 71 -2.29 -19.74 -7.56
CA SER A 71 -1.98 -18.36 -7.94
C SER A 71 -2.07 -18.10 -9.45
N GLU A 72 -1.82 -19.13 -10.25
CA GLU A 72 -1.92 -19.10 -11.71
C GLU A 72 -3.34 -19.31 -12.23
N SER A 73 -4.21 -19.93 -11.41
CA SER A 73 -5.59 -20.25 -11.76
C SER A 73 -6.56 -19.22 -11.19
N SER A 74 -7.31 -19.51 -10.13
CA SER A 74 -8.35 -18.63 -9.56
C SER A 74 -7.93 -17.88 -8.29
N GLY A 75 -6.79 -18.23 -7.70
CA GLY A 75 -6.48 -17.91 -6.31
C GLY A 75 -7.14 -18.90 -5.34
N ALA A 76 -6.80 -18.79 -4.06
CA ALA A 76 -7.32 -19.67 -3.01
C ALA A 76 -7.18 -19.04 -1.61
N VAL A 77 -7.88 -19.62 -0.65
CA VAL A 77 -7.68 -19.37 0.78
C VAL A 77 -7.18 -20.66 1.43
N LEU A 78 -6.05 -20.60 2.14
CA LEU A 78 -5.42 -21.73 2.79
C LEU A 78 -5.34 -21.50 4.30
N ALA A 79 -5.88 -22.41 5.11
CA ALA A 79 -5.57 -22.48 6.53
C ALA A 79 -4.31 -23.32 6.73
N CYS A 80 -3.27 -22.78 7.37
CA CYS A 80 -2.01 -23.50 7.59
C CYS A 80 -1.41 -23.14 8.95
N SER A 81 -0.78 -24.08 9.66
CA SER A 81 -0.12 -23.76 10.93
C SER A 81 1.09 -22.84 10.74
N ALA A 82 2.00 -23.19 9.80
CA ALA A 82 3.18 -22.43 9.36
C ALA A 82 3.83 -21.56 10.46
N LEU A 83 4.11 -22.18 11.62
CA LEU A 83 4.45 -21.47 12.86
C LEU A 83 5.87 -20.89 12.84
N LYS A 84 6.80 -21.51 12.10
CA LYS A 84 8.20 -21.05 11.97
C LYS A 84 8.41 -20.27 10.67
N GLU A 85 9.34 -19.31 10.67
CA GLU A 85 9.70 -18.50 9.50
C GLU A 85 10.16 -19.37 8.33
N LYS A 86 11.03 -20.36 8.60
CA LYS A 86 11.51 -21.28 7.56
C LYS A 86 10.40 -22.04 6.83
N HIS A 87 9.27 -22.31 7.51
CA HIS A 87 8.13 -22.97 6.88
C HIS A 87 7.42 -22.00 5.92
N ARG A 88 7.31 -20.72 6.32
CA ARG A 88 6.72 -19.66 5.49
C ARG A 88 7.59 -19.32 4.28
N GLU A 89 8.91 -19.33 4.44
CA GLU A 89 9.87 -19.18 3.34
C GLU A 89 9.70 -20.30 2.30
N GLU A 90 9.61 -21.57 2.72
CA GLU A 90 9.42 -22.68 1.78
C GLU A 90 8.05 -22.63 1.05
N LEU A 91 6.98 -22.20 1.74
CA LEU A 91 5.66 -22.00 1.13
C LEU A 91 5.62 -20.83 0.14
N SER A 92 6.48 -19.81 0.32
CA SER A 92 6.49 -18.61 -0.52
C SER A 92 7.56 -18.60 -1.64
N LYS A 93 8.44 -19.61 -1.65
CA LYS A 93 9.63 -19.72 -2.50
C LYS A 93 9.40 -19.41 -3.99
N ASN A 94 8.28 -19.84 -4.57
CA ASN A 94 7.99 -19.71 -6.01
C ASN A 94 6.87 -18.70 -6.35
N ILE A 95 6.20 -18.11 -5.35
CA ILE A 95 4.97 -17.34 -5.58
C ILE A 95 5.18 -15.82 -5.48
N GLY A 96 6.30 -15.35 -4.92
CA GLY A 96 6.62 -13.93 -4.79
C GLY A 96 5.59 -13.16 -3.97
N ASP A 97 5.14 -12.02 -4.50
CA ASP A 97 4.19 -11.09 -3.87
C ASP A 97 2.70 -11.47 -4.03
N LYS A 98 2.41 -12.63 -4.61
CA LYS A 98 1.02 -13.12 -4.79
C LYS A 98 0.47 -13.82 -3.54
N ILE A 99 1.30 -14.09 -2.53
CA ILE A 99 0.86 -14.63 -1.25
C ILE A 99 0.49 -13.49 -0.28
N VAL A 100 -0.69 -13.59 0.34
CA VAL A 100 -1.15 -12.66 1.37
C VAL A 100 -1.21 -13.40 2.70
N TRP A 101 -0.28 -13.08 3.59
CA TRP A 101 -0.22 -13.66 4.92
C TRP A 101 -1.24 -13.01 5.86
N ILE A 102 -2.03 -13.83 6.55
CA ILE A 102 -2.99 -13.40 7.57
C ILE A 102 -2.67 -14.16 8.86
N TYR A 103 -2.00 -13.51 9.81
CA TYR A 103 -1.68 -14.10 11.10
C TYR A 103 -2.81 -13.87 12.09
N LEU A 104 -3.43 -14.97 12.52
CA LEU A 104 -4.44 -15.00 13.56
C LEU A 104 -3.77 -15.32 14.90
N TYR A 105 -4.03 -14.50 15.91
CA TYR A 105 -3.47 -14.71 17.24
C TYR A 105 -4.49 -14.51 18.35
N GLU A 106 -4.27 -15.24 19.44
CA GLU A 106 -4.80 -14.93 20.76
C GLU A 106 -3.83 -15.40 21.84
N ASP A 107 -4.07 -15.02 23.09
CA ASP A 107 -3.39 -15.56 24.25
C ASP A 107 -3.67 -17.07 24.45
N PHE A 108 -2.75 -17.72 25.17
CA PHE A 108 -2.78 -19.16 25.37
C PHE A 108 -4.02 -19.59 26.17
N GLU A 109 -4.35 -18.80 27.18
CA GLU A 109 -5.43 -19.01 28.13
C GLU A 109 -6.79 -19.03 27.41
N THR A 110 -7.08 -18.03 26.58
CA THR A 110 -8.34 -17.96 25.82
C THR A 110 -8.47 -19.12 24.84
N ILE A 111 -7.41 -19.49 24.13
CA ILE A 111 -7.44 -20.62 23.19
C ILE A 111 -7.63 -21.95 23.94
N SER A 112 -6.95 -22.13 25.07
CA SER A 112 -7.07 -23.32 25.92
C SER A 112 -8.49 -23.52 26.44
N GLU A 113 -9.12 -22.44 26.94
CA GLU A 113 -10.52 -22.48 27.39
C GLU A 113 -11.48 -22.79 26.25
N ARG A 114 -11.32 -22.13 25.10
CA ARG A 114 -12.12 -22.41 23.89
C ARG A 114 -12.01 -23.86 23.43
N LEU A 115 -10.82 -24.45 23.49
CA LEU A 115 -10.61 -25.85 23.10
C LEU A 115 -11.19 -26.83 24.12
N LYS A 116 -11.08 -26.56 25.43
CA LYS A 116 -11.74 -27.36 26.49
C LYS A 116 -13.25 -27.38 26.36
N ALA A 117 -13.86 -26.28 25.94
CA ALA A 117 -15.32 -26.17 25.77
C ALA A 117 -15.86 -26.96 24.55
N ARG A 118 -15.00 -27.39 23.61
CA ARG A 118 -15.43 -28.15 22.43
C ARG A 118 -15.72 -29.60 22.80
N LYS A 119 -16.98 -30.02 22.65
CA LYS A 119 -17.44 -31.38 22.97
C LYS A 119 -17.01 -32.46 21.97
N SER A 120 -16.52 -32.10 20.77
CA SER A 120 -16.38 -33.04 19.64
C SER A 120 -14.96 -33.50 19.33
N HIS A 121 -13.92 -32.98 20.00
CA HIS A 121 -12.54 -33.41 19.78
C HIS A 121 -11.78 -33.49 21.11
N PHE A 122 -11.02 -34.57 21.32
CA PHE A 122 -10.08 -34.68 22.42
C PHE A 122 -9.01 -33.59 22.27
N PHE A 123 -8.90 -32.72 23.27
CA PHE A 123 -7.93 -31.63 23.30
C PHE A 123 -6.81 -31.98 24.27
N ASP A 124 -5.58 -32.05 23.77
CA ASP A 124 -4.37 -32.17 24.58
C ASP A 124 -3.75 -30.78 24.83
N PRO A 125 -3.77 -30.25 26.06
CA PRO A 125 -3.19 -28.95 26.40
C PRO A 125 -1.67 -28.89 26.14
N THR A 126 -0.97 -30.03 26.21
CA THR A 126 0.48 -30.10 25.99
C THR A 126 0.83 -29.81 24.53
N LEU A 127 -0.03 -30.25 23.60
CA LEU A 127 0.14 -29.99 22.17
C LEU A 127 -0.02 -28.50 21.85
N LEU A 128 -1.02 -27.83 22.45
CA LEU A 128 -1.17 -26.38 22.29
C LEU A 128 0.07 -25.63 22.80
N ARG A 129 0.58 -26.03 23.97
CA ARG A 129 1.78 -25.40 24.54
C ARG A 129 2.98 -25.53 23.61
N SER A 130 3.19 -26.73 23.06
CA SER A 130 4.29 -26.98 22.10
C SER A 130 4.21 -26.10 20.85
N GLN A 131 3.00 -25.73 20.40
CA GLN A 131 2.82 -24.85 19.25
C GLN A 131 3.16 -23.40 19.58
N PHE A 132 2.79 -22.91 20.76
CA PHE A 132 3.20 -21.58 21.23
C PHE A 132 4.71 -21.50 21.42
N ASP A 133 5.35 -22.55 21.94
CA ASP A 133 6.80 -22.56 22.19
C ASP A 133 7.62 -22.50 20.88
N ILE A 134 7.09 -22.98 19.75
CA ILE A 134 7.75 -22.92 18.43
C ILE A 134 7.23 -21.79 17.52
N LEU A 135 6.24 -21.02 17.98
CA LEU A 135 5.64 -19.96 17.20
C LEU A 135 6.63 -18.80 17.06
N GLU A 136 6.98 -18.47 15.83
CA GLU A 136 7.75 -17.29 15.45
C GLU A 136 6.77 -16.31 14.79
N PRO A 137 6.20 -15.33 15.52
CA PRO A 137 5.17 -14.44 14.96
C PRO A 137 5.73 -13.64 13.77
N PRO A 138 5.08 -13.67 12.59
CA PRO A 138 5.57 -12.90 11.45
C PRO A 138 5.44 -11.40 11.72
N ARG A 139 6.45 -10.64 11.29
CA ARG A 139 6.44 -9.16 11.33
C ARG A 139 5.82 -8.54 10.08
N TYR A 140 5.22 -9.36 9.22
CA TYR A 140 4.64 -9.02 7.95
C TYR A 140 3.24 -9.61 7.81
N GLY A 141 2.52 -9.19 6.77
CA GLY A 141 1.14 -9.61 6.53
C GLY A 141 0.14 -8.91 7.44
N ILE A 142 -1.11 -9.33 7.33
CA ILE A 142 -2.22 -8.82 8.11
C ILE A 142 -2.23 -9.54 9.46
N GLN A 143 -2.17 -8.80 10.56
CA GLN A 143 -2.20 -9.37 11.91
C GLN A 143 -3.55 -9.10 12.56
N ILE A 144 -4.24 -10.16 13.00
CA ILE A 144 -5.60 -10.09 13.55
C ILE A 144 -5.64 -10.81 14.90
N LYS A 145 -5.93 -10.05 15.95
CA LYS A 145 -6.38 -10.63 17.22
C LYS A 145 -7.79 -11.20 17.03
N VAL A 146 -7.98 -12.47 17.33
CA VAL A 146 -9.26 -13.15 17.08
C VAL A 146 -10.30 -12.80 18.13
N GLU A 147 -11.43 -12.26 17.67
CA GLU A 147 -12.59 -11.92 18.50
C GLU A 147 -13.50 -13.14 18.74
N ASP A 148 -14.40 -13.06 19.72
CA ASP A 148 -15.36 -14.14 20.03
C ASP A 148 -16.29 -14.47 18.86
N LYS A 149 -16.69 -13.45 18.09
CA LYS A 149 -17.48 -13.60 16.88
C LYS A 149 -16.57 -13.60 15.65
N PRO A 150 -16.51 -14.69 14.87
CA PRO A 150 -15.68 -14.77 13.67
C PRO A 150 -15.96 -13.65 12.66
N GLU A 151 -17.21 -13.21 12.55
CA GLU A 151 -17.62 -12.15 11.61
C GLU A 151 -16.89 -10.83 11.87
N VAL A 152 -16.67 -10.49 13.14
CA VAL A 152 -15.93 -9.26 13.52
C VAL A 152 -14.47 -9.35 13.08
N SER A 153 -13.86 -10.53 13.23
CA SER A 153 -12.47 -10.75 12.79
C SER A 153 -12.38 -10.75 11.25
N LEU A 154 -13.39 -11.30 10.57
CA LEU A 154 -13.50 -11.28 9.12
C LEU A 154 -13.61 -9.84 8.57
N ASP A 155 -14.46 -9.01 9.17
CA ASP A 155 -14.59 -7.61 8.77
C ASP A 155 -13.27 -6.86 8.90
N LYS A 156 -12.51 -7.10 9.99
CA LYS A 156 -11.15 -6.54 10.15
C LYS A 156 -10.19 -7.00 9.05
N ILE A 157 -10.24 -8.28 8.65
CA ILE A 157 -9.44 -8.81 7.54
C ILE A 157 -9.81 -8.10 6.25
N LEU A 158 -11.11 -8.07 5.89
CA LEU A 158 -11.60 -7.47 4.66
C LEU A 158 -11.27 -5.97 4.58
N ASN A 159 -11.45 -5.24 5.67
CA ASN A 159 -11.08 -3.82 5.76
C ASN A 159 -9.58 -3.59 5.60
N THR A 160 -8.75 -4.54 6.05
CA THR A 160 -7.29 -4.44 5.84
C THR A 160 -6.90 -4.78 4.41
N LEU A 161 -7.58 -5.74 3.80
CA LEU A 161 -7.40 -6.10 2.38
C LEU A 161 -7.84 -4.98 1.44
N SER A 162 -8.84 -4.19 1.83
CA SER A 162 -9.34 -3.04 1.09
C SER A 162 -8.61 -1.73 1.39
N LYS A 163 -7.57 -1.74 2.25
CA LYS A 163 -6.83 -0.52 2.59
C LYS A 163 -6.35 0.19 1.32
N PRO A 164 -6.68 1.48 1.17
CA PRO A 164 -6.18 2.29 0.08
C PRO A 164 -4.67 2.29 0.00
N ARG A 165 -4.14 1.92 -1.18
CA ARG A 165 -2.71 2.07 -1.50
C ARG A 165 -2.37 3.48 -1.95
N ILE A 166 -3.38 4.21 -2.44
CA ILE A 166 -3.23 5.56 -2.97
C ILE A 166 -3.83 6.53 -1.97
N GLY A 167 -2.99 7.43 -1.49
CA GLY A 167 -3.40 8.61 -0.75
C GLY A 167 -3.40 9.83 -1.66
N LEU A 168 -4.44 10.65 -1.58
CA LEU A 168 -4.47 11.95 -2.23
C LEU A 168 -4.52 13.07 -1.18
N ILE A 169 -3.54 13.96 -1.21
CA ILE A 169 -3.51 15.18 -0.41
C ILE A 169 -3.97 16.34 -1.30
N GLY A 170 -4.92 17.15 -0.84
CA GLY A 170 -5.41 18.33 -1.54
C GLY A 170 -6.60 18.05 -2.46
N LEU A 171 -7.77 18.55 -2.09
CA LEU A 171 -9.06 18.35 -2.76
C LEU A 171 -9.59 19.65 -3.39
N GLY A 172 -8.71 20.36 -4.10
CA GLY A 172 -9.12 21.35 -5.10
C GLY A 172 -9.83 20.70 -6.30
N VAL A 173 -10.14 21.48 -7.34
CA VAL A 173 -10.86 21.00 -8.54
C VAL A 173 -10.18 19.77 -9.17
N MET A 174 -8.85 19.83 -9.33
CA MET A 174 -8.09 18.73 -9.91
C MET A 174 -7.98 17.54 -8.96
N GLY A 175 -7.75 17.78 -7.65
CA GLY A 175 -7.67 16.72 -6.65
C GLY A 175 -8.96 15.90 -6.56
N ARG A 176 -10.13 16.55 -6.49
CA ARG A 176 -11.42 15.85 -6.51
C ARG A 176 -11.60 15.01 -7.77
N SER A 177 -11.28 15.58 -8.94
CA SER A 177 -11.40 14.88 -10.22
C SER A 177 -10.49 13.64 -10.29
N LEU A 178 -9.27 13.76 -9.75
CA LEU A 178 -8.31 12.66 -9.69
C LEU A 178 -8.76 11.56 -8.72
N ALA A 179 -9.23 11.93 -7.52
CA ALA A 179 -9.78 10.96 -6.56
C ALA A 179 -10.94 10.17 -7.16
N LEU A 180 -11.88 10.85 -7.82
CA LEU A 180 -13.01 10.19 -8.50
C LEU A 180 -12.55 9.32 -9.67
N ASN A 181 -11.55 9.74 -10.43
CA ASN A 181 -11.01 8.92 -11.51
C ASN A 181 -10.37 7.62 -10.98
N ILE A 182 -9.59 7.72 -9.90
CA ILE A 182 -8.96 6.56 -9.24
C ILE A 182 -10.04 5.60 -8.73
N ALA A 183 -11.02 6.12 -7.97
CA ALA A 183 -12.12 5.33 -7.43
C ALA A 183 -12.99 4.69 -8.54
N ARG A 184 -13.29 5.43 -9.61
CA ARG A 184 -14.07 4.95 -10.76
C ARG A 184 -13.41 3.78 -11.48
N ASN A 185 -12.08 3.72 -11.49
CA ASN A 185 -11.33 2.61 -12.07
C ASN A 185 -11.11 1.44 -11.08
N GLY A 186 -11.79 1.45 -9.93
CA GLY A 186 -11.76 0.35 -8.96
C GLY A 186 -10.52 0.35 -8.06
N PHE A 187 -9.75 1.44 -8.03
CA PHE A 187 -8.60 1.56 -7.14
C PHE A 187 -9.00 2.20 -5.81
N PRO A 188 -8.77 1.53 -4.67
CA PRO A 188 -9.05 2.11 -3.36
C PRO A 188 -8.17 3.35 -3.10
N VAL A 189 -8.81 4.48 -2.78
CA VAL A 189 -8.16 5.77 -2.55
C VAL A 189 -8.64 6.39 -1.24
N SER A 190 -7.70 6.87 -0.44
CA SER A 190 -7.98 7.73 0.73
C SER A 190 -7.68 9.17 0.37
N VAL A 191 -8.43 10.10 0.95
CA VAL A 191 -8.23 11.53 0.71
C VAL A 191 -7.97 12.28 2.01
N TYR A 192 -7.07 13.25 1.95
CA TYR A 192 -6.78 14.19 3.02
C TYR A 192 -6.76 15.61 2.48
N ASN A 193 -7.26 16.56 3.27
CA ASN A 193 -7.13 17.98 2.98
C ASN A 193 -6.77 18.72 4.25
N ARG A 194 -5.76 19.60 4.19
CA ARG A 194 -5.41 20.46 5.32
C ARG A 194 -6.59 21.36 5.72
N LYS A 195 -6.75 21.62 7.01
CA LYS A 195 -7.65 22.67 7.52
C LYS A 195 -6.97 24.02 7.36
N GLU A 196 -7.50 24.89 6.50
CA GLU A 196 -7.04 26.27 6.37
C GLU A 196 -8.18 27.27 6.64
N GLY A 197 -8.14 27.91 7.80
CA GLY A 197 -9.17 28.88 8.23
C GLY A 197 -10.57 28.26 8.42
N GLU A 198 -11.58 29.13 8.54
CA GLU A 198 -12.98 28.72 8.75
C GLU A 198 -13.67 28.22 7.48
N LYS A 199 -13.27 28.71 6.29
CA LYS A 199 -13.91 28.38 5.01
C LYS A 199 -13.50 27.03 4.41
N HIS A 200 -12.45 26.37 4.93
CA HIS A 200 -11.95 25.10 4.42
C HIS A 200 -11.97 23.98 5.47
N GLN A 201 -12.89 24.06 6.42
CA GLN A 201 -13.15 22.96 7.34
C GLN A 201 -13.91 21.84 6.60
N ASN A 202 -13.57 20.58 6.89
CA ASN A 202 -14.28 19.38 6.44
C ASN A 202 -14.29 19.05 4.93
N ILE A 203 -13.50 19.73 4.08
CA ILE A 203 -13.46 19.47 2.62
C ILE A 203 -13.38 17.97 2.27
N ALA A 204 -12.50 17.22 2.96
CA ALA A 204 -12.34 15.79 2.72
C ALA A 204 -13.61 14.99 3.10
N LYS A 205 -14.20 15.28 4.25
CA LYS A 205 -15.41 14.60 4.75
C LYS A 205 -16.62 14.93 3.86
N ASP A 206 -16.78 16.19 3.49
CA ASP A 206 -17.84 16.65 2.59
C ASP A 206 -17.72 15.98 1.22
N PHE A 207 -16.51 15.91 0.66
CA PHE A 207 -16.26 15.23 -0.61
C PHE A 207 -16.63 13.75 -0.56
N SER A 208 -16.21 13.04 0.49
CA SER A 208 -16.53 11.63 0.69
C SER A 208 -18.04 11.40 0.84
N SER A 209 -18.70 12.17 1.70
CA SER A 209 -20.15 12.06 1.91
C SER A 209 -20.98 12.36 0.66
N THR A 210 -20.53 13.28 -0.19
CA THR A 210 -21.21 13.62 -1.45
C THR A 210 -21.18 12.49 -2.48
N HIS A 211 -20.24 11.54 -2.36
CA HIS A 211 -20.03 10.47 -3.33
C HIS A 211 -20.17 9.06 -2.71
N SER A 212 -20.67 8.97 -1.47
CA SER A 212 -20.81 7.71 -0.74
C SER A 212 -21.86 6.78 -1.35
N ASP A 213 -22.73 7.29 -2.22
CA ASP A 213 -23.67 6.52 -3.02
C ASP A 213 -22.97 5.64 -4.08
N LYS A 214 -21.77 6.02 -4.52
CA LYS A 214 -21.03 5.36 -5.60
C LYS A 214 -19.69 4.78 -5.18
N TYR A 215 -19.00 5.44 -4.24
CA TYR A 215 -17.63 5.11 -3.88
C TYR A 215 -17.42 5.17 -2.38
N GLU A 216 -16.68 4.20 -1.86
CA GLU A 216 -16.15 4.26 -0.50
C GLU A 216 -14.77 4.93 -0.52
N ILE A 217 -14.73 6.21 -0.15
CA ILE A 217 -13.49 7.01 -0.14
C ILE A 217 -13.22 7.48 1.29
N PRO A 218 -12.36 6.79 2.06
CA PRO A 218 -11.97 7.22 3.39
C PRO A 218 -11.39 8.64 3.38
N ALA A 219 -11.95 9.51 4.21
CA ALA A 219 -11.59 10.92 4.27
C ALA A 219 -11.03 11.31 5.63
N PHE A 220 -9.92 12.04 5.62
CA PHE A 220 -9.18 12.39 6.81
C PHE A 220 -8.92 13.89 6.87
N ASP A 221 -9.00 14.43 8.07
CA ASP A 221 -8.70 15.82 8.40
C ASP A 221 -7.46 15.96 9.31
N ASP A 222 -6.85 14.83 9.65
CA ASP A 222 -5.56 14.71 10.33
C ASP A 222 -4.59 13.87 9.49
N LEU A 223 -3.37 14.39 9.34
CA LEU A 223 -2.35 13.78 8.49
C LEU A 223 -1.86 12.44 9.05
N LYS A 224 -1.74 12.30 10.38
CA LYS A 224 -1.26 11.04 10.99
C LYS A 224 -2.26 9.90 10.76
N SER A 225 -3.55 10.19 10.95
CA SER A 225 -4.64 9.25 10.73
C SER A 225 -4.74 8.84 9.26
N PHE A 226 -4.63 9.80 8.34
CA PHE A 226 -4.54 9.54 6.89
C PHE A 226 -3.40 8.59 6.53
N ILE A 227 -2.19 8.91 6.99
CA ILE A 227 -0.97 8.15 6.71
C ILE A 227 -1.07 6.71 7.27
N SER A 228 -1.73 6.53 8.42
CA SER A 228 -1.91 5.23 9.08
C SER A 228 -2.97 4.35 8.40
N ALA A 229 -3.90 4.97 7.67
CA ALA A 229 -4.92 4.28 6.91
C ALA A 229 -4.42 3.68 5.60
N LEU A 230 -3.30 4.18 5.06
CA LEU A 230 -2.71 3.71 3.81
C LEU A 230 -1.90 2.42 4.00
N ASP A 231 -1.95 1.54 2.99
CA ASP A 231 -1.07 0.37 2.88
C ASP A 231 0.39 0.79 2.60
N THR A 232 1.35 -0.06 2.94
CA THR A 232 2.78 0.17 2.70
C THR A 232 3.29 -0.60 1.48
N PRO A 233 4.11 -0.02 0.59
CA PRO A 233 4.64 1.36 0.63
C PRO A 233 3.56 2.40 0.32
N ARG A 234 3.60 3.52 1.04
CA ARG A 234 2.58 4.58 0.96
C ARG A 234 2.77 5.38 -0.34
N ASN A 235 1.82 5.27 -1.26
CA ASN A 235 1.82 6.07 -2.48
C ASN A 235 0.92 7.28 -2.29
N ILE A 236 1.53 8.45 -2.05
CA ILE A 236 0.81 9.69 -1.77
C ILE A 236 1.00 10.67 -2.93
N LEU A 237 -0.10 11.08 -3.55
CA LEU A 237 -0.15 12.14 -4.55
C LEU A 237 -0.50 13.45 -3.83
N ASN A 238 0.42 14.41 -3.84
CA ASN A 238 0.19 15.72 -3.24
C ASN A 238 -0.25 16.74 -4.29
N GLN A 239 -1.47 17.25 -4.13
CA GLN A 239 -2.13 18.25 -4.97
C GLN A 239 -2.31 19.60 -4.27
N GLU A 240 -1.85 19.73 -3.02
CA GLU A 240 -1.77 21.03 -2.39
C GLU A 240 -0.67 21.85 -3.07
N LYS A 241 -0.93 23.16 -3.22
CA LYS A 241 0.09 24.12 -3.65
C LYS A 241 1.10 24.24 -2.50
N ALA A 242 2.11 23.38 -2.50
CA ALA A 242 3.26 23.59 -1.65
C ALA A 242 4.08 24.74 -2.24
N ASP A 243 4.59 25.61 -1.37
CA ASP A 243 5.63 26.55 -1.79
C ASP A 243 6.78 25.75 -2.39
N HIS A 244 7.19 26.15 -3.59
CA HIS A 244 8.29 25.52 -4.27
C HIS A 244 9.49 25.49 -3.33
N LEU A 245 10.15 24.35 -3.16
CA LEU A 245 11.22 24.19 -2.16
C LEU A 245 12.32 25.26 -2.29
N LEU A 246 12.59 25.69 -3.53
CA LEU A 246 13.57 26.75 -3.84
C LEU A 246 13.15 28.16 -3.38
N LEU A 247 11.89 28.36 -2.96
CA LEU A 247 11.38 29.61 -2.38
C LEU A 247 11.54 29.64 -0.84
N ASN A 248 11.92 28.52 -0.22
CA ASN A 248 12.26 28.52 1.20
C ASN A 248 13.52 29.39 1.41
N PRO A 249 13.49 30.41 2.31
CA PRO A 249 14.60 31.35 2.46
C PRO A 249 15.94 30.68 2.79
N ALA A 250 15.95 29.69 3.68
CA ALA A 250 17.17 28.98 4.07
C ALA A 250 17.75 28.17 2.90
N ILE A 251 16.90 27.55 2.08
CA ILE A 251 17.33 26.80 0.90
C ILE A 251 17.82 27.76 -0.20
N ALA A 252 17.11 28.87 -0.40
CA ALA A 252 17.49 29.89 -1.36
C ALA A 252 18.86 30.51 -1.02
N GLU A 253 19.15 30.75 0.26
CA GLU A 253 20.44 31.22 0.75
C GLU A 253 21.57 30.23 0.39
N ILE A 254 21.44 28.97 0.82
CA ILE A 254 22.41 27.91 0.50
C ILE A 254 22.65 27.81 -1.01
N LEU A 255 21.60 27.84 -1.82
CA LEU A 255 21.74 27.77 -3.27
C LEU A 255 22.41 29.00 -3.85
N ASN A 256 22.11 30.19 -3.35
CA ASN A 256 22.73 31.42 -3.83
C ASN A 256 24.22 31.48 -3.51
N GLU A 257 24.64 30.97 -2.36
CA GLU A 257 26.04 30.82 -1.97
C GLU A 257 26.77 29.79 -2.84
N ASN A 258 26.13 28.65 -3.11
CA ASN A 258 26.79 27.49 -3.71
C ASN A 258 26.61 27.37 -5.23
N LYS A 259 25.72 28.13 -5.88
CA LYS A 259 25.46 28.05 -7.33
C LYS A 259 26.71 28.26 -8.18
N GLY A 260 27.68 29.05 -7.71
CA GLY A 260 28.94 29.28 -8.40
C GLY A 260 29.78 28.00 -8.51
N PHE A 261 29.89 27.27 -7.41
CA PHE A 261 30.60 25.98 -7.36
C PHE A 261 29.93 24.93 -8.25
N LEU A 262 28.61 24.80 -8.17
CA LEU A 262 27.86 23.85 -9.00
C LEU A 262 28.07 24.11 -10.50
N LYS A 263 28.04 25.38 -10.92
CA LYS A 263 28.36 25.78 -12.31
C LYS A 263 29.78 25.43 -12.69
N SER A 264 30.75 25.79 -11.84
CA SER A 264 32.17 25.58 -12.14
C SER A 264 32.52 24.11 -12.27
N ILE A 265 32.07 23.27 -11.33
CA ILE A 265 32.30 21.82 -11.35
C ILE A 265 31.62 21.19 -12.56
N THR A 266 30.35 21.52 -12.83
CA THR A 266 29.62 20.95 -13.97
C THR A 266 30.27 21.33 -15.29
N SER A 267 30.67 22.59 -15.48
CA SER A 267 31.36 23.05 -16.69
C SER A 267 32.69 22.33 -16.88
N ARG A 268 33.57 22.35 -15.87
CA ARG A 268 34.91 21.74 -15.97
C ARG A 268 34.86 20.24 -16.22
N ALA A 269 33.92 19.55 -15.58
CA ALA A 269 33.73 18.12 -15.79
C ALA A 269 33.30 17.82 -17.23
N LEU A 270 32.35 18.59 -17.77
CA LEU A 270 31.93 18.43 -19.17
C LEU A 270 33.04 18.79 -20.15
N ASP A 271 33.82 19.86 -19.90
CA ASP A 271 34.98 20.25 -20.72
C ASP A 271 36.07 19.17 -20.72
N ALA A 272 36.24 18.48 -19.59
CA ALA A 272 37.16 17.35 -19.45
C ALA A 272 36.62 16.03 -20.06
N GLY A 273 35.43 16.03 -20.66
CA GLY A 273 34.79 14.84 -21.22
C GLY A 273 34.16 13.91 -20.20
N CYS A 274 33.97 14.35 -18.95
CA CYS A 274 33.30 13.59 -17.90
C CYS A 274 31.77 13.79 -17.96
N PRO A 275 30.96 12.72 -18.05
CA PRO A 275 29.51 12.84 -18.11
C PRO A 275 28.92 13.28 -16.75
N MET A 276 28.12 14.35 -16.76
CA MET A 276 27.47 14.93 -15.57
C MET A 276 25.95 15.08 -15.72
N PRO A 277 25.19 14.02 -16.06
CA PRO A 277 23.77 14.14 -16.43
C PRO A 277 22.90 14.72 -15.31
N VAL A 278 23.07 14.27 -14.07
CA VAL A 278 22.27 14.74 -12.92
C VAL A 278 22.60 16.18 -12.57
N SER A 279 23.89 16.53 -12.50
CA SER A 279 24.31 17.90 -12.14
C SER A 279 23.96 18.90 -13.24
N SER A 280 24.13 18.53 -14.51
CA SER A 280 23.73 19.36 -15.64
C SER A 280 22.21 19.56 -15.68
N ALA A 281 21.41 18.51 -15.48
CA ALA A 281 19.95 18.63 -15.43
C ALA A 281 19.49 19.50 -14.25
N ALA A 282 20.05 19.30 -13.06
CA ALA A 282 19.73 20.09 -11.87
C ALA A 282 20.11 21.56 -12.05
N LEU A 283 21.28 21.84 -12.62
CA LEU A 283 21.72 23.20 -12.91
C LEU A 283 20.83 23.88 -13.95
N ASN A 284 20.46 23.19 -15.02
CA ASN A 284 19.53 23.72 -16.03
C ASN A 284 18.14 24.00 -15.44
N TYR A 285 17.63 23.10 -14.60
CA TYR A 285 16.39 23.31 -13.88
C TYR A 285 16.45 24.56 -12.99
N PHE A 286 17.49 24.68 -12.16
CA PHE A 286 17.68 25.85 -11.29
C PHE A 286 17.81 27.14 -12.09
N LEU A 287 18.58 27.14 -13.19
CA LEU A 287 18.74 28.30 -14.06
C LEU A 287 17.41 28.70 -14.73
N ASN A 288 16.60 27.75 -15.18
CA ASN A 288 15.26 28.04 -15.69
C ASN A 288 14.36 28.64 -14.60
N PHE A 289 14.51 28.21 -13.35
CA PHE A 289 13.70 28.71 -12.24
C PHE A 289 14.04 30.17 -11.86
N VAL A 290 15.32 30.57 -11.93
CA VAL A 290 15.79 31.89 -11.46
C VAL A 290 15.99 32.93 -12.56
N ARG A 291 15.76 32.57 -13.83
CA ARG A 291 15.86 33.49 -14.98
C ARG A 291 14.48 33.99 -15.36
N GLY A 292 14.35 35.31 -15.54
CA GLY A 292 13.09 35.92 -16.02
C GLY A 292 12.74 35.55 -17.47
N ASN A 293 13.74 35.22 -18.29
CA ASN A 293 13.57 34.83 -19.69
C ASN A 293 14.19 33.45 -19.93
N THR A 294 13.38 32.49 -20.35
CA THR A 294 13.74 31.09 -20.59
C THR A 294 13.17 30.61 -21.92
N SER A 295 13.61 29.44 -22.38
CA SER A 295 12.98 28.77 -23.53
C SER A 295 11.51 28.43 -23.28
N ALA A 296 11.08 28.26 -22.02
CA ALA A 296 9.68 28.05 -21.68
C ALA A 296 8.82 29.29 -21.99
N ASN A 297 9.37 30.51 -21.90
CA ASN A 297 8.66 31.72 -22.34
C ASN A 297 8.35 31.65 -23.83
N ILE A 298 9.27 31.14 -24.67
CA ILE A 298 9.04 30.96 -26.12
C ILE A 298 7.95 29.92 -26.38
N ILE A 299 7.97 28.79 -25.66
CA ILE A 299 6.93 27.74 -25.79
C ILE A 299 5.56 28.29 -25.38
N GLN A 300 5.50 29.07 -24.29
CA GLN A 300 4.27 29.71 -23.86
C GLN A 300 3.79 30.72 -24.91
N THR A 301 4.67 31.56 -25.43
CA THR A 301 4.37 32.47 -26.55
C THR A 301 3.83 31.72 -27.77
N GLN A 302 4.37 30.55 -28.12
CA GLN A 302 3.85 29.72 -29.22
C GLN A 302 2.46 29.16 -28.90
N ARG A 303 2.22 28.67 -27.69
CA ARG A 303 0.88 28.20 -27.27
C ARG A 303 -0.15 29.32 -27.29
N ASP A 304 0.25 30.53 -26.93
CA ASP A 304 -0.59 31.73 -26.97
C ASP A 304 -0.77 32.25 -28.40
N TYR A 305 0.22 32.07 -29.28
CA TYR A 305 0.12 32.35 -30.71
C TYR A 305 -0.95 31.47 -31.39
N PHE A 306 -1.06 30.20 -31.02
CA PHE A 306 -2.03 29.26 -31.59
C PHE A 306 -3.33 29.09 -30.77
N GLY A 307 -3.50 29.82 -29.66
CA GLY A 307 -4.56 29.56 -28.65
C GLY A 307 -5.39 30.78 -28.25
N ALA A 308 -6.38 30.55 -27.37
CA ALA A 308 -7.29 31.55 -26.82
C ALA A 308 -6.82 32.15 -25.47
N HIS A 309 -5.54 32.00 -25.12
CA HIS A 309 -5.00 32.40 -23.83
C HIS A 309 -4.50 33.85 -23.83
N THR A 310 -4.57 34.48 -22.67
CA THR A 310 -3.97 35.80 -22.42
C THR A 310 -2.52 35.68 -22.00
N TYR A 311 -1.68 36.63 -22.37
CA TYR A 311 -0.24 36.63 -22.09
C TYR A 311 0.24 38.03 -21.66
N GLU A 312 1.35 38.10 -20.92
CA GLU A 312 1.99 39.37 -20.56
C GLU A 312 3.09 39.70 -21.57
N ARG A 313 3.25 40.99 -21.88
CA ARG A 313 4.28 41.50 -22.76
C ARG A 313 5.46 42.04 -21.97
N SER A 314 6.69 41.75 -22.39
CA SER A 314 7.90 42.24 -21.73
C SER A 314 8.13 43.75 -21.87
N ASP A 315 7.48 44.40 -22.84
CA ASP A 315 7.51 45.85 -23.04
C ASP A 315 6.39 46.60 -22.28
N LYS A 316 5.65 45.92 -21.41
CA LYS A 316 4.51 46.47 -20.66
C LYS A 316 4.67 46.21 -19.15
N PRO A 317 4.02 47.04 -18.29
CA PRO A 317 4.00 46.79 -16.85
C PRO A 317 3.50 45.38 -16.51
N HIS A 318 4.12 44.78 -15.48
CA HIS A 318 3.73 43.46 -15.00
C HIS A 318 2.28 43.46 -14.48
N GLY A 319 1.52 42.43 -14.83
CA GLY A 319 0.09 42.32 -14.51
C GLY A 319 -0.85 42.84 -15.61
N GLU A 320 -0.32 43.41 -16.70
CA GLU A 320 -1.09 43.72 -17.90
C GLU A 320 -1.13 42.50 -18.85
N TYR A 321 -2.33 41.99 -19.09
CA TYR A 321 -2.57 40.83 -19.94
C TYR A 321 -3.14 41.23 -21.31
N PHE A 322 -2.61 40.61 -22.36
CA PHE A 322 -2.95 40.83 -23.75
C PHE A 322 -3.53 39.56 -24.35
N HIS A 323 -4.41 39.70 -25.34
CA HIS A 323 -4.87 38.59 -26.15
C HIS A 323 -4.91 39.03 -27.62
N THR A 324 -4.17 38.34 -28.48
CA THR A 324 -4.16 38.63 -29.92
C THR A 324 -5.23 37.80 -30.60
N LYS A 325 -6.14 38.46 -31.34
CA LYS A 325 -7.06 37.79 -32.26
C LYS A 325 -6.41 37.73 -33.63
N TRP A 326 -5.93 36.56 -34.01
CA TRP A 326 -5.16 36.37 -35.24
C TRP A 326 -6.01 36.30 -36.53
N ASN A 327 -7.30 35.99 -36.42
CA ASN A 327 -8.21 35.80 -37.56
C ASN A 327 -9.13 37.02 -37.83
N SER A 328 -8.60 38.24 -37.79
CA SER A 328 -9.39 39.45 -38.06
C SER A 328 -8.91 40.26 -39.28
N GLU A 329 -8.40 39.56 -40.29
CA GLU A 329 -8.37 40.04 -41.69
C GLU A 329 -9.29 39.18 -42.56
#